data_AF-A0A7V2SY66-F1
#
_entry.id   AF-A0A7V2SY66-F1
#
_cell.length_a   1.000
_cell.length_b   1.000
_cell.length_c   1.000
_cell.angle_alpha   90.00
_cell.angle_beta   90.00
_cell.angle_gamma   90.00
#
_symmetry.space_group_name_H-M   'P 1'
#
loop_
_entity.id
_entity.type
_entity.pdbx_description
1 polymer ?
#
loop_
_entity_poly.entity_id
_entity_poly.type
_entity_poly.pdbx_seq_one_letter_code
_entity_poly.pdbx_strand_id
1 'polypeptide(L)'
;MHVTVIGTGYVGLVAGAGLADFGLHVVCVDKIREKIELLEKGIIPFYEPGLKELVDRNVSNGRLSFSTDLATSVRSSLVIFIAVGTPSRDDGTVDLSAVEAVAREIGQVIDDYKVVVTKSTVPVGTNRRIREIILEEAKNSVSVDVVSNPEFLREGSAVEDFMRPNRVVIGSDSEKALAIVKDIYRPLYLIETP
;
A
#
# COMPACT_ATOMS: atom_id res chain seq x y z
N MET A 1 -0.93 10.41 -10.27
CA MET A 1 -1.94 9.52 -9.65
C MET A 1 -1.77 9.59 -8.13
N HIS A 2 -2.87 9.59 -7.36
CA HIS A 2 -2.85 9.58 -5.89
C HIS A 2 -3.00 8.15 -5.36
N VAL A 3 -2.14 7.79 -4.41
CA VAL A 3 -2.03 6.46 -3.80
C VAL A 3 -2.04 6.59 -2.29
N THR A 4 -2.78 5.71 -1.62
CA THR A 4 -2.72 5.56 -0.16
C THR A 4 -2.03 4.25 0.18
N VAL A 5 -1.09 4.27 1.13
CA VAL A 5 -0.45 3.06 1.65
C VAL A 5 -0.79 2.93 3.13
N ILE A 6 -1.53 1.89 3.49
CA ILE A 6 -2.00 1.65 4.86
C ILE A 6 -1.06 0.68 5.56
N GLY A 7 -0.49 1.14 6.67
CA GLY A 7 0.57 0.51 7.44
C GLY A 7 1.92 1.17 7.17
N THR A 8 2.57 1.68 8.21
CA THR A 8 3.94 2.26 8.14
C THR A 8 4.97 1.35 8.81
N GLY A 9 4.77 0.04 8.68
CA GLY A 9 5.82 -0.96 8.95
C GLY A 9 6.86 -0.98 7.83
N TYR A 10 7.77 -1.96 7.91
CA TYR A 10 8.85 -2.13 6.93
C TYR A 10 8.37 -2.09 5.48
N VAL A 11 7.44 -2.99 5.13
CA VAL A 11 6.87 -3.13 3.79
C VAL A 11 6.17 -1.85 3.34
N GLY A 12 5.29 -1.30 4.18
CA GLY A 12 4.45 -0.17 3.82
C GLY A 12 5.22 1.13 3.67
N LEU A 13 6.19 1.41 4.55
CA LEU A 13 7.00 2.62 4.46
C LEU A 13 7.96 2.58 3.25
N VAL A 14 8.63 1.45 3.01
CA VAL A 14 9.48 1.29 1.82
C VAL A 14 8.66 1.41 0.54
N ALA A 15 7.51 0.73 0.48
CA ALA A 15 6.64 0.81 -0.69
C ALA A 15 6.12 2.24 -0.90
N GLY A 16 5.65 2.92 0.15
CA GLY A 16 5.16 4.29 0.03
C GLY A 16 6.23 5.27 -0.44
N ALA A 17 7.45 5.17 0.11
CA ALA A 17 8.57 6.00 -0.30
C ALA A 17 9.01 5.72 -1.74
N GLY A 18 9.11 4.44 -2.14
CA GLY A 18 9.48 4.06 -3.50
C GLY A 18 8.42 4.43 -4.55
N LEU A 19 7.13 4.26 -4.23
CA LEU A 19 6.02 4.71 -5.08
C LEU A 19 6.04 6.24 -5.26
N ALA A 20 6.33 7.01 -4.21
CA ALA A 20 6.49 8.45 -4.32
C ALA A 20 7.68 8.82 -5.22
N ASP A 21 8.75 8.02 -5.18
CA ASP A 21 9.93 8.20 -6.02
C ASP A 21 9.68 7.86 -7.49
N PHE A 22 8.73 6.98 -7.79
CA PHE A 22 8.18 6.76 -9.13
C PHE A 22 7.35 7.95 -9.65
N GLY A 23 7.19 9.01 -8.85
CA GLY A 23 6.49 10.24 -9.23
C GLY A 23 5.01 10.29 -8.81
N LEU A 24 4.56 9.33 -8.00
CA LEU A 24 3.18 9.29 -7.49
C LEU A 24 3.01 10.23 -6.28
N HIS A 25 1.79 10.70 -6.04
CA HIS A 25 1.44 11.37 -4.79
C HIS A 25 0.96 10.32 -3.79
N VAL A 26 1.74 10.09 -2.74
CA VAL A 26 1.54 9.01 -1.78
C VAL A 26 1.24 9.56 -0.40
N VAL A 27 0.17 9.05 0.21
CA VAL A 27 -0.11 9.24 1.64
C VAL A 27 0.07 7.91 2.37
N CYS A 28 1.05 7.86 3.27
CA CYS A 28 1.26 6.73 4.16
C CYS A 28 0.40 6.90 5.42
N VAL A 29 -0.47 5.94 5.70
CA VAL A 29 -1.45 5.99 6.80
C VAL A 29 -1.16 4.92 7.84
N ASP A 30 -1.15 5.29 9.12
CA ASP A 30 -1.09 4.35 10.24
C ASP A 30 -1.99 4.84 11.38
N LYS A 31 -2.53 3.91 12.18
CA LYS A 31 -3.36 4.26 13.34
C LYS A 31 -2.53 4.73 14.53
N ILE A 32 -1.26 4.34 14.58
CA ILE A 32 -0.35 4.67 15.67
C ILE A 32 0.15 6.10 15.46
N ARG A 33 -0.49 7.06 16.15
CA ARG A 33 -0.21 8.51 16.06
C ARG A 33 1.28 8.80 16.26
N GLU A 34 1.91 8.16 17.22
CA GLU A 34 3.31 8.36 17.58
C GLU A 34 4.24 8.01 16.42
N LYS A 35 3.92 6.97 15.63
CA LYS A 35 4.70 6.63 14.42
C LYS A 35 4.58 7.72 13.36
N ILE A 36 3.37 8.21 13.12
CA ILE A 36 3.11 9.27 12.15
C ILE A 36 3.83 10.56 12.55
N GLU A 37 3.78 10.96 13.82
CA GLU A 37 4.49 12.16 14.31
C GLU A 37 6.01 12.07 14.18
N LEU A 38 6.58 10.87 14.33
CA LEU A 38 8.01 10.63 14.08
C LEU A 38 8.34 10.76 12.59
N LEU A 39 7.53 10.15 11.73
CA LEU A 39 7.72 10.19 10.27
C LEU A 39 7.57 11.60 9.70
N GLU A 40 6.62 12.39 10.20
CA GLU A 40 6.46 13.81 9.87
C GLU A 40 7.69 14.65 10.25
N LYS A 41 8.43 14.24 11.28
CA LYS A 41 9.71 14.85 11.69
C LYS A 41 10.91 14.28 10.94
N GLY A 42 10.71 13.40 9.95
CA GLY A 42 11.78 12.73 9.21
C GLY A 42 12.54 11.68 10.02
N ILE A 43 11.95 11.17 11.10
CA ILE A 43 12.51 10.13 11.97
C ILE A 43 11.92 8.78 11.56
N ILE A 44 12.76 7.90 11.00
CA ILE A 44 12.37 6.57 10.58
C ILE A 44 12.43 5.61 11.79
N PRO A 45 11.37 4.81 12.07
CA PRO A 45 11.29 4.00 13.29
C PRO A 45 12.15 2.73 13.28
N PHE A 46 12.82 2.43 12.18
CA PHE A 46 13.72 1.29 12.01
C PHE A 46 14.88 1.66 11.07
N TYR A 47 15.96 0.88 11.10
CA TYR A 47 17.09 1.08 10.20
C TYR A 47 16.86 0.34 8.89
N GLU A 48 16.93 1.07 7.78
CA GLU A 48 16.93 0.51 6.42
C GLU A 48 17.82 1.38 5.53
N PRO A 49 18.89 0.83 4.91
CA PRO A 49 19.81 1.62 4.10
C PRO A 49 19.13 2.40 2.97
N GLY A 50 19.36 3.71 2.92
CA GLY A 50 18.81 4.60 1.88
C GLY A 50 17.36 5.03 2.08
N LEU A 51 16.63 4.48 3.06
CA LEU A 51 15.22 4.80 3.27
C LEU A 51 15.02 6.23 3.77
N LYS A 52 15.89 6.71 4.64
CA LYS A 52 15.79 8.08 5.17
C LYS A 52 15.94 9.11 4.04
N GLU A 53 16.94 8.94 3.20
CA GLU A 53 17.20 9.81 2.06
C GLU A 53 16.05 9.77 1.06
N LEU A 54 15.47 8.59 0.82
CA LEU A 54 14.32 8.39 -0.06
C LEU A 54 13.06 9.10 0.47
N VAL A 55 12.79 8.99 1.77
CA VAL A 55 11.68 9.67 2.45
C VAL A 55 11.88 11.19 2.42
N ASP A 56 13.02 11.68 2.89
CA ASP A 56 13.32 13.11 2.96
C ASP A 56 13.20 13.79 1.58
N ARG A 57 13.71 13.13 0.53
CA ARG A 57 13.57 13.60 -0.86
C ARG A 57 12.11 13.67 -1.31
N ASN A 58 11.29 12.68 -1.01
CA ASN A 58 9.91 12.67 -1.51
C ASN A 58 8.96 13.54 -0.67
N VAL A 59 9.25 13.72 0.62
CA VAL A 59 8.57 14.71 1.47
C VAL A 59 8.91 16.13 0.99
N SER A 60 10.19 16.45 0.78
CA SER A 60 10.59 17.78 0.28
C SER A 60 10.03 18.10 -1.11
N ASN A 61 9.82 17.09 -1.96
CA ASN A 61 9.16 17.23 -3.26
C ASN A 61 7.63 17.28 -3.20
N GLY A 62 7.01 17.19 -2.01
CA GLY A 62 5.55 17.19 -1.85
C GLY A 62 4.85 15.95 -2.44
N ARG A 63 5.59 14.86 -2.66
CA ARG A 63 5.07 13.59 -3.21
C ARG A 63 4.78 12.55 -2.13
N LEU A 64 5.37 12.66 -0.96
CA LEU A 64 5.11 11.77 0.17
C LEU A 64 4.62 12.57 1.38
N SER A 65 3.52 12.13 1.98
CA SER A 65 3.04 12.64 3.26
C SER A 65 2.58 11.51 4.17
N PHE A 66 2.45 11.81 5.46
CA PHE A 66 2.00 10.86 6.48
C PHE A 66 0.69 11.35 7.09
N SER A 67 -0.16 10.43 7.55
CA SER A 67 -1.44 10.78 8.15
C SER A 67 -1.96 9.67 9.05
N THR A 68 -2.82 10.02 10.00
CA THR A 68 -3.68 9.05 10.71
C THR A 68 -5.10 9.00 10.16
N ASP A 69 -5.45 9.93 9.27
CA ASP A 69 -6.79 10.05 8.71
C ASP A 69 -6.93 9.14 7.48
N LEU A 70 -7.40 7.92 7.74
CA LEU A 70 -7.71 6.94 6.71
C LEU A 70 -8.85 7.43 5.80
N ALA A 71 -9.89 8.08 6.35
CA ALA A 71 -11.07 8.47 5.59
C ALA A 71 -10.72 9.46 4.48
N THR A 72 -10.00 10.53 4.82
CA THR A 72 -9.56 11.52 3.84
C THR A 72 -8.61 10.90 2.81
N SER A 73 -7.66 10.07 3.26
CA SER A 73 -6.67 9.44 2.39
C SER A 73 -7.30 8.45 1.41
N VAL A 74 -8.30 7.68 1.84
CA VAL A 74 -9.03 6.75 0.96
C VAL A 74 -9.79 7.53 -0.10
N ARG A 75 -10.54 8.57 0.27
CA ARG A 75 -11.33 9.36 -0.68
C ARG A 75 -10.47 10.06 -1.73
N SER A 76 -9.29 10.57 -1.34
CA SER A 76 -8.39 11.28 -2.26
C SER A 76 -7.59 10.39 -3.21
N SER A 77 -7.58 9.07 -3.01
CA SER A 77 -6.70 8.15 -3.74
C SER A 77 -7.48 7.21 -4.64
N LEU A 78 -6.95 6.91 -5.84
CA LEU A 78 -7.54 5.90 -6.72
C LEU A 78 -7.12 4.49 -6.30
N VAL A 79 -5.87 4.35 -5.83
CA VAL A 79 -5.27 3.07 -5.46
C VAL A 79 -4.91 3.08 -3.98
N ILE A 80 -5.27 2.00 -3.27
CA ILE A 80 -5.08 1.86 -1.84
C ILE A 80 -4.31 0.56 -1.59
N PHE A 81 -3.07 0.67 -1.12
CA PHE A 81 -2.26 -0.48 -0.71
C PHE A 81 -2.54 -0.84 0.75
N ILE A 82 -2.83 -2.10 1.02
CA ILE A 82 -2.87 -2.69 2.36
C ILE A 82 -1.53 -3.36 2.61
N ALA A 83 -0.73 -2.80 3.50
CA ALA A 83 0.62 -3.24 3.87
C ALA A 83 0.78 -3.38 5.39
N VAL A 84 -0.29 -3.79 6.07
CA VAL A 84 -0.31 -4.09 7.51
C VAL A 84 0.27 -5.48 7.80
N GLY A 85 0.76 -5.69 9.02
CA GLY A 85 1.32 -6.98 9.43
C GLY A 85 0.26 -8.08 9.52
N THR A 86 0.68 -9.30 9.18
CA THR A 86 -0.11 -10.53 9.24
C THR A 86 0.65 -11.60 10.03
N PRO A 87 0.82 -11.42 11.35
CA PRO A 87 1.61 -12.34 12.17
C PRO A 87 1.00 -13.74 12.19
N SER A 88 1.84 -14.75 12.44
CA SER A 88 1.37 -16.10 12.71
C SER A 88 0.67 -16.18 14.08
N ARG A 89 -0.40 -16.95 14.15
CA ARG A 89 -1.08 -17.37 15.38
C ARG A 89 -0.37 -18.57 16.00
N ASP A 90 -0.72 -18.89 17.24
CA ASP A 90 -0.16 -20.03 17.98
C ASP A 90 -0.37 -21.38 17.28
N ASP A 91 -1.43 -21.50 16.47
CA ASP A 91 -1.75 -22.69 15.66
C ASP A 91 -1.09 -22.71 14.28
N GLY A 92 -0.22 -21.73 13.98
CA GLY A 92 0.48 -21.58 12.70
C GLY A 92 -0.36 -20.94 11.58
N THR A 93 -1.63 -20.62 11.83
CA THR A 93 -2.45 -19.89 10.86
C THR A 93 -2.07 -18.40 10.81
N VAL A 94 -2.45 -17.71 9.74
CA VAL A 94 -2.16 -16.28 9.58
C VAL A 94 -3.24 -15.45 10.26
N ASP A 95 -2.85 -14.48 11.09
CA ASP A 95 -3.78 -13.49 11.62
C ASP A 95 -4.13 -12.43 10.56
N LEU A 96 -5.38 -12.45 10.09
CA LEU A 96 -5.92 -11.49 9.14
C LEU A 96 -6.68 -10.33 9.80
N SER A 97 -6.74 -10.26 11.12
CA SER A 97 -7.53 -9.27 11.87
C SER A 97 -7.24 -7.82 11.43
N ALA A 98 -5.96 -7.48 11.25
CA ALA A 98 -5.55 -6.14 10.80
C ALA A 98 -5.99 -5.86 9.35
N VAL A 99 -5.85 -6.84 8.46
CA VAL A 99 -6.25 -6.72 7.04
C VAL A 99 -7.77 -6.55 6.93
N GLU A 100 -8.55 -7.36 7.67
CA GLU A 100 -10.01 -7.26 7.68
C GLU A 100 -10.49 -5.95 8.31
N ALA A 101 -9.85 -5.47 9.38
CA ALA A 101 -10.18 -4.18 9.98
C ALA A 101 -9.97 -3.02 8.99
N VAL A 102 -8.84 -3.02 8.28
CA VAL A 102 -8.57 -2.04 7.22
C VAL A 102 -9.60 -2.13 6.10
N ALA A 103 -9.98 -3.35 5.67
CA ALA A 103 -11.02 -3.53 4.66
C ALA A 103 -12.38 -2.95 5.10
N ARG A 104 -12.76 -3.14 6.38
CA ARG A 104 -13.99 -2.53 6.93
C ARG A 104 -13.93 -1.01 6.91
N GLU A 105 -12.83 -0.43 7.38
CA GLU A 105 -12.65 1.03 7.41
C GLU A 105 -12.67 1.64 6.00
N ILE A 106 -12.08 0.97 5.00
CA ILE A 106 -12.19 1.37 3.59
C ILE A 106 -13.66 1.35 3.16
N GLY A 107 -14.40 0.25 3.42
CA GLY A 107 -15.81 0.14 3.08
C GLY A 107 -16.68 1.22 3.74
N GLN A 108 -16.37 1.63 4.96
CA GLN A 108 -17.15 2.67 5.67
C GLN A 108 -17.00 4.08 5.08
N VAL A 109 -15.92 4.33 4.32
CA VAL A 109 -15.55 5.69 3.86
C VAL A 109 -15.48 5.85 2.34
N ILE A 110 -15.42 4.75 1.59
CA ILE A 110 -15.38 4.72 0.13
C ILE A 110 -16.64 5.38 -0.47
N ASP A 111 -16.42 6.21 -1.48
CA ASP A 111 -17.46 7.02 -2.13
C ASP A 111 -17.42 6.98 -3.67
N ASP A 112 -16.37 6.40 -4.26
CA ASP A 112 -16.24 6.20 -5.70
C ASP A 112 -15.50 4.89 -6.03
N TYR A 113 -15.08 4.72 -7.29
CA TYR A 113 -14.33 3.54 -7.72
C TYR A 113 -12.90 3.55 -7.18
N LYS A 114 -12.50 2.46 -6.52
CA LYS A 114 -11.14 2.25 -5.99
C LYS A 114 -10.53 0.94 -6.47
N VAL A 115 -9.20 0.91 -6.52
CA VAL A 115 -8.41 -0.33 -6.64
C VAL A 115 -7.71 -0.60 -5.32
N VAL A 116 -8.06 -1.71 -4.66
CA VAL A 116 -7.44 -2.12 -3.39
C VAL A 116 -6.39 -3.17 -3.64
N VAL A 117 -5.15 -2.86 -3.29
CA VAL A 117 -3.97 -3.68 -3.55
C VAL A 117 -3.50 -4.30 -2.24
N THR A 118 -3.56 -5.62 -2.14
CA THR A 118 -3.03 -6.33 -0.99
C THR A 118 -1.54 -6.60 -1.19
N LYS A 119 -0.72 -5.93 -0.38
CA LYS A 119 0.73 -6.14 -0.31
C LYS A 119 1.14 -6.99 0.89
N SER A 120 0.34 -6.97 1.96
CA SER A 120 0.46 -7.90 3.09
C SER A 120 0.49 -9.35 2.64
N THR A 121 1.33 -10.16 3.28
CA THR A 121 1.40 -11.61 3.03
C THR A 121 0.15 -12.28 3.59
N VAL A 122 -0.70 -12.78 2.70
CA VAL A 122 -2.01 -13.36 3.05
C VAL A 122 -2.23 -14.71 2.36
N PRO A 123 -3.06 -15.60 2.94
CA PRO A 123 -3.47 -16.84 2.27
C PRO A 123 -4.20 -16.61 0.93
N VAL A 124 -4.23 -17.66 0.11
CA VAL A 124 -5.03 -17.65 -1.13
C VAL A 124 -6.50 -17.43 -0.80
N GLY A 125 -7.17 -16.56 -1.57
CA GLY A 125 -8.58 -16.23 -1.39
C GLY A 125 -8.86 -14.98 -0.56
N THR A 126 -7.87 -14.45 0.18
CA THR A 126 -8.06 -13.26 1.03
C THR A 126 -8.48 -12.02 0.25
N ASN A 127 -8.03 -11.83 -1.00
CA ASN A 127 -8.50 -10.70 -1.82
C ASN A 127 -10.02 -10.72 -2.07
N ARG A 128 -10.60 -11.90 -2.29
CA ARG A 128 -12.05 -12.02 -2.45
C ARG A 128 -12.75 -11.61 -1.15
N ARG A 129 -12.23 -12.05 -0.01
CA ARG A 129 -12.73 -11.69 1.32
C ARG A 129 -12.64 -10.18 1.58
N ILE A 130 -11.53 -9.54 1.21
CA ILE A 130 -11.36 -8.07 1.30
C ILE A 130 -12.43 -7.36 0.47
N ARG A 131 -12.66 -7.81 -0.78
CA ARG A 131 -13.69 -7.24 -1.65
C ARG A 131 -15.09 -7.37 -1.04
N GLU A 132 -15.43 -8.54 -0.51
CA GLU A 132 -16.71 -8.80 0.17
C GLU A 132 -16.90 -7.86 1.36
N ILE A 133 -15.91 -7.77 2.26
CA ILE A 133 -15.97 -6.90 3.44
C ILE A 133 -16.17 -5.43 3.05
N ILE A 134 -15.43 -4.94 2.05
CA ILE A 134 -15.57 -3.54 1.60
C ILE A 134 -16.99 -3.28 1.09
N LEU A 135 -17.55 -4.20 0.31
CA LEU A 135 -18.90 -4.05 -0.25
C LEU A 135 -20.01 -4.23 0.79
N GLU A 136 -19.81 -5.06 1.80
CA GLU A 136 -20.73 -5.22 2.93
C GLU A 136 -20.82 -3.95 3.79
N GLU A 137 -19.70 -3.24 3.96
CA GLU A 137 -19.60 -2.04 4.80
C GLU A 137 -19.92 -0.74 4.05
N ALA A 138 -19.91 -0.79 2.71
CA ALA A 138 -20.19 0.36 1.85
C ALA A 138 -21.64 0.85 2.02
N LYS A 139 -21.78 2.14 2.37
CA LYS A 139 -23.09 2.79 2.54
C LYS A 139 -23.79 3.08 1.22
N ASN A 140 -23.03 3.19 0.14
CA ASN A 140 -23.50 3.52 -1.21
C ASN A 140 -23.09 2.44 -2.20
N SER A 141 -23.78 2.36 -3.33
CA SER A 141 -23.36 1.51 -4.44
C SER A 141 -22.04 2.01 -5.02
N VAL A 142 -20.95 1.40 -4.59
CA VAL A 142 -19.58 1.65 -5.07
C VAL A 142 -19.07 0.45 -5.84
N SER A 143 -18.03 0.66 -6.64
CA SER A 143 -17.32 -0.43 -7.33
C SER A 143 -15.89 -0.48 -6.81
N VAL A 144 -15.41 -1.69 -6.51
CA VAL A 144 -14.05 -1.90 -6.04
C VAL A 144 -13.48 -3.14 -6.71
N ASP A 145 -12.27 -2.99 -7.23
CA ASP A 145 -11.46 -4.09 -7.71
C ASP A 145 -10.35 -4.39 -6.70
N VAL A 146 -9.97 -5.67 -6.61
CA VAL A 146 -8.90 -6.12 -5.72
C VAL A 146 -7.73 -6.67 -6.53
N VAL A 147 -6.53 -6.42 -6.03
CA VAL A 147 -5.27 -6.84 -6.67
C VAL A 147 -4.37 -7.47 -5.63
N SER A 148 -3.80 -8.63 -5.93
CA SER A 148 -2.69 -9.20 -5.17
C SER A 148 -1.41 -8.64 -5.76
N ASN A 149 -0.64 -7.91 -4.94
CA ASN A 149 0.69 -7.45 -5.31
C ASN A 149 1.64 -7.76 -4.16
N PRO A 150 2.06 -9.03 -4.01
CA PRO A 150 2.92 -9.44 -2.92
C PRO A 150 4.27 -8.71 -2.98
N GLU A 151 4.96 -8.74 -1.86
CA GLU A 151 6.30 -8.18 -1.69
C GLU A 151 7.34 -9.30 -1.58
N PHE A 152 8.59 -8.99 -1.92
CA PHE A 152 9.73 -9.91 -1.85
C PHE A 152 10.96 -9.20 -1.25
N LEU A 153 10.70 -8.29 -0.32
CA LEU A 153 11.70 -7.38 0.24
C LEU A 153 12.47 -8.09 1.35
N ARG A 154 13.78 -7.86 1.42
CA ARG A 154 14.61 -8.37 2.52
C ARG A 154 14.96 -7.24 3.47
N GLU A 155 14.92 -7.49 4.78
CA GLU A 155 15.40 -6.55 5.79
C GLU A 155 16.87 -6.18 5.56
N GLY A 156 17.18 -4.88 5.51
CA GLY A 156 18.50 -4.34 5.22
C GLY A 156 18.81 -4.12 3.73
N SER A 157 17.90 -4.49 2.82
CA SER A 157 18.03 -4.22 1.39
C SER A 157 16.70 -3.95 0.68
N ALA A 158 15.61 -3.63 1.38
CA ALA A 158 14.31 -3.44 0.75
C ALA A 158 14.23 -2.24 -0.16
N VAL A 159 14.99 -1.17 0.11
CA VAL A 159 15.01 -0.04 -0.82
C VAL A 159 15.55 -0.50 -2.17
N GLU A 160 16.65 -1.24 -2.20
CA GLU A 160 17.20 -1.81 -3.44
C GLU A 160 16.23 -2.84 -4.05
N ASP A 161 15.68 -3.75 -3.24
CA ASP A 161 14.77 -4.80 -3.72
C ASP A 161 13.46 -4.21 -4.29
N PHE A 162 13.00 -3.06 -3.77
CA PHE A 162 11.82 -2.36 -4.29
C PHE A 162 12.12 -1.56 -5.56
N MET A 163 13.28 -0.89 -5.61
CA MET A 163 13.66 -0.03 -6.75
C MET A 163 14.21 -0.82 -7.94
N ARG A 164 14.75 -2.03 -7.70
CA ARG A 164 15.29 -2.94 -8.72
C ARG A 164 14.84 -4.38 -8.47
N PRO A 165 13.53 -4.66 -8.51
CA PRO A 165 13.02 -5.99 -8.24
C PRO A 165 13.40 -6.95 -9.37
N ASN A 166 13.64 -8.21 -9.02
CA ASN A 166 13.78 -9.27 -10.03
C ASN A 166 12.50 -9.48 -10.86
N ARG A 167 11.34 -9.18 -10.27
CA ARG A 167 10.01 -9.24 -10.87
C ARG A 167 9.00 -8.49 -10.01
N VAL A 168 7.94 -7.97 -10.61
CA VAL A 168 6.74 -7.50 -9.93
C VAL A 168 5.60 -8.45 -10.26
N VAL A 169 4.96 -9.02 -9.24
CA VAL A 169 3.80 -9.93 -9.41
C VAL A 169 2.52 -9.14 -9.21
N ILE A 170 1.61 -9.21 -10.17
CA ILE A 170 0.30 -8.54 -10.13
C ILE A 170 -0.76 -9.58 -10.48
N GLY A 171 -1.62 -9.91 -9.52
CA GLY A 171 -2.74 -10.84 -9.71
C GLY A 171 -4.08 -10.14 -9.55
N SER A 172 -4.90 -10.10 -10.59
CA SER A 172 -6.27 -9.57 -10.56
C SER A 172 -7.13 -10.26 -11.61
N ASP A 173 -8.44 -10.30 -11.39
CA ASP A 173 -9.46 -10.72 -12.35
C ASP A 173 -10.05 -9.53 -13.15
N SER A 174 -9.68 -8.29 -12.81
CA SER A 174 -10.09 -7.08 -13.52
C SER A 174 -8.96 -6.57 -14.42
N GLU A 175 -9.21 -6.52 -15.74
CA GLU A 175 -8.28 -5.92 -16.71
C GLU A 175 -8.03 -4.43 -16.43
N LYS A 176 -9.06 -3.72 -15.97
CA LYS A 176 -8.96 -2.30 -15.58
C LYS A 176 -8.02 -2.13 -14.39
N ALA A 177 -8.18 -2.92 -13.34
CA ALA A 177 -7.31 -2.86 -12.17
C ALA A 177 -5.88 -3.26 -12.51
N LEU A 178 -5.71 -4.28 -13.36
CA LEU A 178 -4.40 -4.71 -13.85
C LEU A 178 -3.69 -3.59 -14.61
N ALA A 179 -4.39 -2.87 -15.50
CA ALA A 179 -3.82 -1.74 -16.24
C ALA A 179 -3.39 -0.59 -15.31
N ILE A 180 -4.23 -0.25 -14.32
CA ILE A 180 -3.93 0.80 -13.32
C ILE A 180 -2.68 0.45 -12.50
N VAL A 181 -2.60 -0.78 -11.99
CA VAL A 181 -1.45 -1.19 -11.15
C VAL A 181 -0.18 -1.38 -11.99
N LYS A 182 -0.30 -1.78 -13.27
CA LYS A 182 0.85 -1.77 -14.19
C LYS A 182 1.40 -0.36 -14.38
N ASP A 183 0.55 0.63 -14.63
CA ASP A 183 0.98 2.03 -14.83
C ASP A 183 1.75 2.58 -13.61
N ILE A 184 1.37 2.20 -12.39
CA ILE A 184 2.11 2.51 -11.17
C ILE A 184 3.58 2.06 -11.24
N TYR A 185 3.83 0.87 -11.79
CA TYR A 185 5.17 0.28 -11.86
C TYR A 185 5.90 0.58 -13.18
N ARG A 186 5.30 1.38 -14.07
CA ARG A 186 5.86 1.74 -15.39
C ARG A 186 7.33 2.15 -15.36
N PRO A 187 7.82 2.94 -14.38
CA PRO A 187 9.24 3.30 -14.32
C PRO A 187 10.23 2.11 -14.26
N LEU A 188 9.79 0.94 -13.81
CA LEU A 188 10.64 -0.25 -13.65
C LEU A 188 10.86 -1.04 -14.93
N TYR A 189 10.03 -0.84 -15.96
CA TYR A 189 10.07 -1.65 -17.18
C TYR A 189 9.99 -0.81 -18.46
N LEU A 190 10.54 0.41 -18.42
CA LEU A 190 10.64 1.36 -19.55
C LEU A 190 11.44 0.85 -20.77
N ILE A 191 11.69 -0.46 -20.90
CA ILE A 191 12.12 -1.11 -22.14
C ILE A 191 10.89 -1.46 -23.01
N GLU A 192 9.89 -0.59 -23.05
CA GLU A 192 8.97 -0.54 -24.20
C GLU A 192 9.58 0.46 -25.18
N THR A 193 10.53 -0.04 -25.98
CA THR A 193 10.95 0.68 -27.19
C THR A 193 9.73 0.74 -28.11
N PRO A 194 9.31 1.91 -28.62
CA PRO A 194 8.20 2.00 -29.57
C PRO A 194 8.46 1.18 -30.85
#